data_AF-A0A3A5QPB6-F1
#
_entry.id   AF-A0A3A5QPB6-F1
#
_cell.length_a   1.000
_cell.length_b   1.000
_cell.length_c   1.000
_cell.angle_alpha   90.00
_cell.angle_beta   90.00
_cell.angle_gamma   90.00
#
_symmetry.space_group_name_H-M   'P 1'
#
loop_
_entity.id
_entity.type
_entity.pdbx_description
1 polymer ?
#
loop_
_entity_poly.entity_id
_entity_poly.type
_entity_poly.pdbx_seq_one_letter_code
_entity_poly.pdbx_strand_id
1 'polypeptide(L)'
;MAETTQGQTGNVFDNKNGAQPAPAQQPQQNLSIVQKDVVDTVLSKIKDFEEAGELKLPANYSAANALKSAWLILQETKDRNDKPALVVCTKESVANALLDMVVQGLSPMKKQCYFIVYGSKLTLQRSYLGTLAIAKRVGGVKTAIANCVYEGDEFIFSVDTQTGLKKIIKHEQTLEGLDANKVKGAYAILTTEDGRSIVEIMNFTQIKQAWMQGATKGGSPAHKNFGDEMAKKTVIGRACKILIGMSDDSALFDEPDETETDIAAGQRAVQIEGAANKKRLGDIEDAKFEEVKPTAPTPATTQQPKVTNDAPLPY
;
A
#
# COMPACT_ATOMS: atom_id res chain seq x y z
N MET A 1 -51.04 39.06 58.05
CA MET A 1 -52.51 38.99 57.97
C MET A 1 -52.88 37.92 56.97
N ALA A 2 -53.84 37.11 57.38
CA ALA A 2 -54.64 36.07 56.74
C ALA A 2 -54.61 35.86 55.19
N GLU A 3 -54.60 34.55 54.85
CA GLU A 3 -55.53 33.81 53.97
C GLU A 3 -55.54 34.10 52.45
N THR A 4 -55.19 33.11 51.62
CA THR A 4 -56.00 31.98 51.07
C THR A 4 -56.95 32.44 49.96
N THR A 5 -56.84 31.85 48.76
CA THR A 5 -57.97 31.23 48.02
C THR A 5 -57.46 30.45 46.80
N GLN A 6 -57.76 29.15 46.79
CA GLN A 6 -57.65 28.19 45.70
C GLN A 6 -58.78 28.39 44.66
N GLY A 7 -58.59 27.90 43.43
CA GLY A 7 -59.67 27.77 42.46
C GLY A 7 -59.28 26.98 41.21
N GLN A 8 -59.27 25.65 41.33
CA GLN A 8 -59.28 24.69 40.22
C GLN A 8 -60.65 24.68 39.51
N THR A 9 -60.69 24.47 38.19
CA THR A 9 -61.57 23.48 37.50
C THR A 9 -61.41 23.58 35.96
N GLY A 10 -61.35 22.41 35.29
CA GLY A 10 -61.71 22.26 33.88
C GLY A 10 -60.72 21.50 32.98
N ASN A 11 -60.78 20.16 32.99
CA ASN A 11 -60.17 19.27 32.00
C ASN A 11 -60.90 19.36 30.64
N VAL A 12 -60.15 19.41 29.52
CA VAL A 12 -60.49 18.67 28.28
C VAL A 12 -59.18 18.23 27.60
N PHE A 13 -59.11 16.94 27.29
CA PHE A 13 -58.07 16.30 26.50
C PHE A 13 -58.06 16.85 25.06
N ASP A 14 -56.90 17.17 24.51
CA ASP A 14 -56.68 16.91 23.08
C ASP A 14 -55.21 16.63 22.76
N ASN A 15 -55.06 15.69 21.83
CA ASN A 15 -53.89 14.90 21.52
C ASN A 15 -53.36 15.33 20.15
N LYS A 16 -52.02 15.43 20.00
CA LYS A 16 -51.19 15.08 18.82
C LYS A 16 -50.17 16.13 18.35
N ASN A 17 -49.00 15.55 18.05
CA ASN A 17 -47.94 15.95 17.12
C ASN A 17 -46.88 16.92 17.63
N GLY A 18 -46.05 16.43 18.55
CA GLY A 18 -44.64 16.80 18.61
C GLY A 18 -43.88 16.20 17.42
N ALA A 19 -43.47 17.04 16.47
CA ALA A 19 -42.53 16.65 15.44
C ALA A 19 -41.14 16.48 16.07
N GLN A 20 -40.71 15.24 16.18
CA GLN A 20 -39.35 14.85 16.57
C GLN A 20 -38.39 15.29 15.45
N PRO A 21 -37.29 16.02 15.73
CA PRO A 21 -36.31 16.32 14.70
C PRO A 21 -35.68 15.01 14.21
N ALA A 22 -35.61 14.86 12.89
CA ALA A 22 -34.99 13.72 12.22
C ALA A 22 -33.54 13.52 12.72
N PRO A 23 -33.07 12.28 12.89
CA PRO A 23 -31.70 12.03 13.32
C PRO A 23 -30.73 12.56 12.27
N ALA A 24 -29.83 13.44 12.68
CA ALA A 24 -28.75 13.94 11.86
C ALA A 24 -27.90 12.74 11.36
N GLN A 25 -27.97 12.45 10.07
CA GLN A 25 -27.01 11.56 9.41
C GLN A 25 -25.61 12.14 9.62
N GLN A 26 -24.75 11.32 10.20
CA GLN A 26 -23.42 11.72 10.67
C GLN A 26 -22.53 12.24 9.52
N PRO A 27 -21.69 13.28 9.75
CA PRO A 27 -20.80 13.86 8.73
C PRO A 27 -19.89 12.86 7.99
N GLN A 28 -19.60 11.70 8.59
CA GLN A 28 -18.77 10.64 8.01
C GLN A 28 -19.44 9.92 6.82
N GLN A 29 -20.77 9.77 6.79
CA GLN A 29 -21.46 9.14 5.66
C GLN A 29 -21.51 10.04 4.42
N ASN A 30 -21.66 11.35 4.59
CA ASN A 30 -21.69 12.28 3.44
C ASN A 30 -20.31 12.45 2.78
N LEU A 31 -19.22 12.41 3.55
CA LEU A 31 -17.86 12.54 3.01
C LEU A 31 -17.44 11.29 2.21
N SER A 32 -17.84 10.10 2.65
CA SER A 32 -17.51 8.84 1.96
C SER A 32 -18.23 8.71 0.61
N ILE A 33 -19.47 9.20 0.50
CA ILE A 33 -20.21 9.27 -0.77
C ILE A 33 -19.50 10.22 -1.74
N VAL A 34 -19.22 11.44 -1.29
CA VAL A 34 -18.62 12.50 -2.14
C VAL A 34 -17.22 12.15 -2.66
N GLN A 35 -16.46 11.31 -1.98
CA GLN A 35 -15.13 10.89 -2.43
C GLN A 35 -15.14 9.60 -3.24
N LYS A 36 -16.16 8.75 -3.05
CA LYS A 36 -16.44 7.68 -3.99
C LYS A 36 -16.73 8.25 -5.38
N ASP A 37 -17.47 9.36 -5.44
CA ASP A 37 -17.70 10.11 -6.67
C ASP A 37 -16.38 10.58 -7.33
N VAL A 38 -15.35 10.91 -6.55
CA VAL A 38 -14.02 11.29 -7.09
C VAL A 38 -13.34 10.10 -7.76
N VAL A 39 -13.41 8.91 -7.18
CA VAL A 39 -12.82 7.69 -7.77
C VAL A 39 -13.52 7.34 -9.08
N ASP A 40 -14.84 7.41 -9.11
CA ASP A 40 -15.64 7.14 -10.31
C ASP A 40 -15.38 8.19 -11.40
N THR A 41 -15.22 9.47 -11.02
CA THR A 41 -14.83 10.55 -11.94
C THR A 41 -13.45 10.31 -12.54
N VAL A 42 -12.46 9.91 -11.72
CA VAL A 42 -11.10 9.61 -12.20
C VAL A 42 -11.13 8.41 -13.14
N LEU A 43 -11.88 7.36 -12.81
CA LEU A 43 -12.04 6.20 -13.68
C LEU A 43 -12.67 6.56 -15.03
N SER A 44 -13.70 7.41 -15.05
CA SER A 44 -14.30 7.89 -16.30
C SER A 44 -13.28 8.62 -17.15
N LYS A 45 -12.54 9.58 -16.57
CA LYS A 45 -11.51 10.34 -17.30
C LYS A 45 -10.40 9.46 -17.87
N ILE A 46 -9.98 8.42 -17.14
CA ILE A 46 -8.98 7.47 -17.63
C ILE A 46 -9.51 6.73 -18.86
N LYS A 47 -10.77 6.28 -18.83
CA LYS A 47 -11.39 5.63 -19.98
C LYS A 47 -11.47 6.59 -21.18
N ASP A 48 -11.88 7.84 -20.94
CA ASP A 48 -11.94 8.85 -22.00
C ASP A 48 -10.56 9.06 -22.64
N PHE A 49 -9.48 9.09 -21.85
CA PHE A 49 -8.11 9.20 -22.36
C PHE A 49 -7.62 7.95 -23.07
N GLU A 50 -8.00 6.76 -22.61
CA GLU A 50 -7.68 5.49 -23.30
C GLU A 50 -8.41 5.41 -24.65
N GLU A 51 -9.70 5.76 -24.69
CA GLU A 51 -10.52 5.77 -25.91
C GLU A 51 -10.06 6.83 -26.92
N ALA A 52 -9.59 7.98 -26.44
CA ALA A 52 -9.01 9.03 -27.27
C ALA A 52 -7.58 8.73 -27.75
N GLY A 53 -6.95 7.65 -27.23
CA GLY A 53 -5.55 7.31 -27.51
C GLY A 53 -4.51 8.26 -26.86
N GLU A 54 -4.95 9.10 -25.92
CA GLU A 54 -4.09 10.03 -25.18
C GLU A 54 -3.32 9.36 -24.02
N LEU A 55 -3.82 8.22 -23.55
CA LEU A 55 -3.21 7.45 -22.47
C LEU A 55 -3.14 5.98 -22.85
N LYS A 56 -1.93 5.42 -22.83
CA LYS A 56 -1.71 3.98 -23.02
C LYS A 56 -1.28 3.34 -21.72
N LEU A 57 -2.14 2.49 -21.18
CA LEU A 57 -1.84 1.73 -19.96
C LEU A 57 -1.12 0.41 -20.29
N PRO A 58 -0.29 -0.10 -19.36
CA PRO A 58 0.36 -1.40 -19.54
C PRO A 58 -0.67 -2.52 -19.70
N ALA A 59 -0.46 -3.45 -20.64
CA ALA A 59 -1.40 -4.54 -20.94
C ALA A 59 -1.76 -5.40 -19.72
N ASN A 60 -0.80 -5.60 -18.80
CA ASN A 60 -0.97 -6.36 -17.57
C ASN A 60 -1.41 -5.53 -16.35
N TYR A 61 -1.93 -4.33 -16.58
CA TYR A 61 -2.40 -3.41 -15.54
C TYR A 61 -3.91 -3.18 -15.63
N SER A 62 -4.59 -3.22 -14.48
CA SER A 62 -6.02 -2.91 -14.39
C SER A 62 -6.24 -1.65 -13.58
N ALA A 63 -6.51 -0.54 -14.28
CA ALA A 63 -6.78 0.76 -13.66
C ALA A 63 -7.98 0.70 -12.69
N ALA A 64 -9.08 0.05 -13.11
CA ALA A 64 -10.26 -0.11 -12.28
C ALA A 64 -9.97 -0.83 -10.95
N ASN A 65 -9.19 -1.91 -10.99
CA ASN A 65 -8.82 -2.64 -9.77
C ASN A 65 -7.84 -1.85 -8.90
N ALA A 66 -6.89 -1.15 -9.53
CA ALA A 66 -5.96 -0.28 -8.82
C ALA A 66 -6.69 0.86 -8.10
N LEU A 67 -7.63 1.54 -8.77
CA LEU A 67 -8.45 2.60 -8.19
C LEU A 67 -9.35 2.11 -7.05
N LYS A 68 -10.01 0.96 -7.21
CA LYS A 68 -10.79 0.32 -6.12
C LYS A 68 -9.89 0.01 -4.93
N SER A 69 -8.70 -0.53 -5.16
CA SER A 69 -7.75 -0.82 -4.07
C SER A 69 -7.22 0.45 -3.41
N ALA A 70 -7.00 1.52 -4.18
CA ALA A 70 -6.61 2.81 -3.65
C ALA A 70 -7.70 3.40 -2.76
N TRP A 71 -8.96 3.34 -3.19
CA TRP A 71 -10.11 3.78 -2.40
C TRP A 71 -10.19 3.07 -1.04
N LEU A 72 -10.02 1.76 -0.99
CA LEU A 72 -10.01 0.99 0.25
C LEU A 72 -8.88 1.46 1.18
N ILE A 73 -7.68 1.66 0.65
CA ILE A 73 -6.52 2.12 1.42
C ILE A 73 -6.70 3.57 1.90
N LEU A 74 -7.32 4.43 1.10
CA LEU A 74 -7.53 5.84 1.44
C LEU A 74 -8.51 6.03 2.60
N GLN A 75 -9.48 5.13 2.77
CA GLN A 75 -10.38 5.13 3.93
C GLN A 75 -9.63 4.97 5.26
N GLU A 76 -8.51 4.25 5.25
CA GLU A 76 -7.65 4.02 6.42
C GLU A 76 -6.46 4.98 6.51
N THR A 77 -6.19 5.75 5.45
CA THR A 77 -5.05 6.66 5.40
C THR A 77 -5.30 7.87 6.29
N LYS A 78 -4.31 8.24 7.09
CA LYS A 78 -4.39 9.36 8.04
C LYS A 78 -3.23 10.34 7.84
N ASP A 79 -3.44 11.57 8.28
CA ASP A 79 -2.37 12.56 8.41
C ASP A 79 -1.53 12.30 9.68
N ARG A 80 -0.55 13.18 9.93
CA ARG A 80 0.32 13.08 11.12
C ARG A 80 -0.40 13.33 12.45
N ASN A 81 -1.62 13.87 12.42
CA ASN A 81 -2.45 14.18 13.57
C ASN A 81 -3.60 13.16 13.72
N ASP A 82 -3.47 11.97 13.11
CA ASP A 82 -4.47 10.91 13.09
C ASP A 82 -5.83 11.28 12.47
N LYS A 83 -5.87 12.34 11.66
CA LYS A 83 -7.08 12.75 10.94
C LYS A 83 -7.20 12.01 9.61
N PRO A 84 -8.38 11.52 9.21
CA PRO A 84 -8.55 10.82 7.94
C PRO A 84 -8.13 11.67 6.74
N ALA A 85 -7.33 11.10 5.84
CA ALA A 85 -6.78 11.79 4.66
C ALA A 85 -7.87 12.39 3.79
N LEU A 86 -8.97 11.64 3.66
CA LEU A 86 -10.18 12.00 2.94
C LEU A 86 -10.85 13.28 3.49
N VAL A 87 -10.75 13.54 4.79
CA VAL A 87 -11.32 14.76 5.41
C VAL A 87 -10.39 15.96 5.23
N VAL A 88 -9.08 15.74 5.34
CA VAL A 88 -8.08 16.82 5.37
C VAL A 88 -7.67 17.26 3.96
N CYS A 89 -7.64 16.34 3.00
CA CYS A 89 -7.18 16.61 1.65
C CYS A 89 -8.27 17.21 0.77
N THR A 90 -7.89 18.13 -0.12
CA THR A 90 -8.76 18.65 -1.18
C THR A 90 -9.14 17.56 -2.19
N LYS A 91 -10.33 17.61 -2.78
CA LYS A 91 -10.76 16.63 -3.81
C LYS A 91 -9.82 16.56 -5.00
N GLU A 92 -9.29 17.71 -5.42
CA GLU A 92 -8.36 17.85 -6.54
C GLU A 92 -7.05 17.11 -6.29
N SER A 93 -6.48 17.22 -5.09
CA SER A 93 -5.26 16.50 -4.71
C SER A 93 -5.48 14.98 -4.63
N VAL A 94 -6.66 14.54 -4.17
CA VAL A 94 -7.04 13.12 -4.20
C VAL A 94 -7.12 12.62 -5.65
N ALA A 95 -7.84 13.34 -6.52
CA ALA A 95 -7.96 12.99 -7.93
C ALA A 95 -6.59 12.92 -8.62
N ASN A 96 -5.73 13.92 -8.41
CA ASN A 96 -4.40 13.97 -9.01
C ASN A 96 -3.49 12.83 -8.52
N ALA A 97 -3.52 12.47 -7.24
CA ALA A 97 -2.74 11.35 -6.72
C ALA A 97 -3.23 9.99 -7.27
N LEU A 98 -4.53 9.83 -7.47
CA LEU A 98 -5.11 8.64 -8.10
C LEU A 98 -4.76 8.56 -9.59
N LEU A 99 -4.82 9.69 -10.30
CA LEU A 99 -4.42 9.77 -11.70
C LEU A 99 -2.94 9.44 -11.88
N ASP A 100 -2.06 10.04 -11.06
CA ASP A 100 -0.62 9.77 -11.08
C ASP A 100 -0.30 8.28 -10.86
N MET A 101 -1.07 7.61 -9.99
CA MET A 101 -0.94 6.18 -9.75
C MET A 101 -1.27 5.35 -11.00
N VAL A 102 -2.35 5.71 -11.69
CA VAL A 102 -2.82 5.02 -12.89
C VAL A 102 -1.89 5.24 -14.06
N VAL A 103 -1.46 6.49 -14.30
CA VAL A 103 -0.52 6.84 -15.37
C VAL A 103 0.80 6.07 -15.20
N GLN A 104 1.30 5.93 -13.97
CA GLN A 104 2.50 5.13 -13.72
C GLN A 104 2.25 3.60 -13.78
N GLY A 105 0.99 3.16 -13.91
CA GLY A 105 0.60 1.75 -13.90
C GLY A 105 0.97 1.06 -12.59
N LEU A 106 0.75 1.72 -11.45
CA LEU A 106 1.11 1.23 -10.12
C LEU A 106 -0.12 0.77 -9.33
N SER A 107 0.09 -0.21 -8.45
CA SER A 107 -0.93 -0.74 -7.55
C SER A 107 -0.52 -0.58 -6.07
N PRO A 108 -1.35 0.08 -5.26
CA PRO A 108 -1.07 0.26 -3.83
C PRO A 108 -1.29 -1.06 -3.06
N MET A 109 -2.15 -1.96 -3.57
CA MET A 109 -2.34 -3.32 -3.03
C MET A 109 -1.04 -4.13 -3.10
N LYS A 110 -0.28 -3.99 -4.19
CA LYS A 110 1.04 -4.62 -4.37
C LYS A 110 2.18 -3.86 -3.65
N LYS A 111 1.84 -2.87 -2.81
CA LYS A 111 2.80 -1.99 -2.13
C LYS A 111 3.76 -1.28 -3.09
N GLN A 112 3.33 -1.03 -4.33
CA GLN A 112 4.15 -0.34 -5.34
C GLN A 112 4.15 1.19 -5.14
N CYS A 113 3.11 1.71 -4.50
CA CYS A 113 2.98 3.12 -4.16
C CYS A 113 2.23 3.27 -2.83
N TYR A 114 2.37 4.45 -2.24
CA TYR A 114 1.72 4.85 -1.00
C TYR A 114 1.12 6.24 -1.17
N PHE A 115 -0.02 6.48 -0.52
CA PHE A 115 -0.59 7.81 -0.43
C PHE A 115 -0.15 8.45 0.88
N ILE A 116 0.43 9.64 0.80
CA ILE A 116 0.92 10.37 1.96
C ILE A 116 0.27 11.76 1.99
N VAL A 117 -0.22 12.13 3.17
CA VAL A 117 -0.82 13.45 3.41
C VAL A 117 0.26 14.47 3.78
N TYR A 118 0.29 15.57 3.05
CA TYR A 118 1.12 16.75 3.33
C TYR A 118 0.22 17.98 3.44
N GLY A 119 -0.15 18.33 4.68
CA GLY A 119 -1.13 19.40 4.92
C GLY A 119 -2.47 19.03 4.28
N SER A 120 -2.99 19.87 3.38
CA SER A 120 -4.23 19.63 2.63
C SER A 120 -4.04 18.88 1.30
N LYS A 121 -2.83 18.39 1.02
CA LYS A 121 -2.51 17.69 -0.22
C LYS A 121 -2.28 16.20 0.01
N LEU A 122 -3.01 15.37 -0.74
CA LEU A 122 -2.65 13.97 -0.91
C LEU A 122 -1.57 13.86 -1.98
N THR A 123 -0.50 13.12 -1.71
CA THR A 123 0.61 12.90 -2.64
C THR A 123 0.87 11.42 -2.80
N LEU A 124 1.01 10.97 -4.05
CA LEU A 124 1.48 9.63 -4.34
C LEU A 124 3.00 9.58 -4.14
N GLN A 125 3.46 8.59 -3.39
CA GLN A 125 4.88 8.26 -3.31
C GLN A 125 5.11 6.85 -3.83
N ARG A 126 6.04 6.74 -4.77
CA ARG A 126 6.49 5.46 -5.30
C ARG A 126 7.32 4.72 -4.24
N SER A 127 7.06 3.44 -4.07
CA SER A 127 7.91 2.56 -3.26
C SER A 127 9.11 2.06 -4.09
N TYR A 128 10.07 1.39 -3.45
CA TYR A 128 11.13 0.71 -4.19
C TYR A 128 10.55 -0.40 -5.11
N LEU A 129 9.45 -1.06 -4.72
CA LEU A 129 8.76 -2.05 -5.54
C LEU A 129 8.06 -1.43 -6.73
N GLY A 130 7.48 -0.24 -6.59
CA GLY A 130 6.92 0.50 -7.74
C GLY A 130 8.02 0.98 -8.67
N THR A 131 9.16 1.42 -8.11
CA THR A 131 10.33 1.79 -8.91
C THR A 131 10.85 0.58 -9.68
N LEU A 132 10.97 -0.57 -9.03
CA LEU A 132 11.34 -1.81 -9.70
C LEU A 132 10.31 -2.20 -10.77
N ALA A 133 9.01 -2.14 -10.48
CA ALA A 133 7.96 -2.48 -11.44
C ALA A 133 8.01 -1.62 -12.71
N ILE A 134 8.27 -0.33 -12.58
CA ILE A 134 8.47 0.56 -13.73
C ILE A 134 9.76 0.19 -14.45
N ALA A 135 10.88 0.00 -13.74
CA ALA A 135 12.15 -0.40 -14.36
C ALA A 135 12.05 -1.74 -15.12
N LYS A 136 11.22 -2.68 -14.65
CA LYS A 136 10.92 -3.92 -15.39
C LYS A 136 10.22 -3.62 -16.72
N ARG A 137 9.28 -2.68 -16.71
CA ARG A 137 8.45 -2.33 -17.87
C ARG A 137 9.21 -1.52 -18.92
N VAL A 138 9.89 -0.45 -18.49
CA VAL A 138 10.53 0.51 -19.43
C VAL A 138 12.03 0.25 -19.60
N GLY A 139 12.68 -0.30 -18.59
CA GLY A 139 14.11 -0.58 -18.60
C GLY A 139 14.45 -2.04 -18.90
N GLY A 140 13.46 -2.90 -19.12
CA GLY A 140 13.64 -4.32 -19.38
C GLY A 140 14.32 -5.08 -18.23
N VAL A 141 14.18 -4.64 -16.98
CA VAL A 141 14.80 -5.32 -15.82
C VAL A 141 14.21 -6.71 -15.62
N LYS A 142 15.05 -7.74 -15.75
CA LYS A 142 14.72 -9.14 -15.47
C LYS A 142 14.85 -9.43 -13.99
N THR A 143 16.05 -9.19 -13.45
CA THR A 143 16.40 -9.46 -12.05
C THR A 143 16.97 -8.21 -11.38
N ALA A 144 16.70 -8.09 -10.08
CA ALA A 144 17.19 -7.01 -9.24
C ALA A 144 17.61 -7.60 -7.89
N ILE A 145 18.91 -7.77 -7.70
CA ILE A 145 19.48 -8.40 -6.50
C ILE A 145 20.35 -7.39 -5.78
N ALA A 146 20.28 -7.36 -4.46
CA ALA A 146 21.15 -6.52 -3.65
C ALA A 146 21.69 -7.28 -2.45
N ASN A 147 22.92 -6.93 -2.05
CA ASN A 147 23.55 -7.44 -0.85
C ASN A 147 24.18 -6.28 -0.07
N CYS A 148 24.26 -6.47 1.23
CA CYS A 148 25.00 -5.59 2.13
C CYS A 148 26.46 -6.02 2.21
N VAL A 149 27.31 -5.05 2.44
CA VAL A 149 28.72 -5.23 2.80
C VAL A 149 28.81 -4.84 4.27
N TYR A 150 29.17 -5.78 5.13
CA TYR A 150 29.28 -5.61 6.59
C TYR A 150 30.72 -5.27 7.00
N GLU A 151 30.90 -4.88 8.27
CA GLU A 151 32.24 -4.74 8.85
C GLU A 151 32.95 -6.10 8.89
N GLY A 152 34.15 -6.16 8.30
CA GLY A 152 34.94 -7.39 8.21
C GLY A 152 34.83 -8.11 6.86
N ASP A 153 33.85 -7.76 6.02
CA ASP A 153 33.72 -8.34 4.69
C ASP A 153 34.87 -7.90 3.76
N GLU A 154 35.34 -8.81 2.92
CA GLU A 154 36.25 -8.48 1.83
C GLU A 154 35.44 -8.07 0.61
N PHE A 155 35.41 -6.77 0.32
CA PHE A 155 34.66 -6.20 -0.81
C PHE A 155 35.54 -5.37 -1.72
N ILE A 156 35.65 -5.80 -2.98
CA ILE A 156 36.43 -5.13 -4.02
C ILE A 156 35.53 -4.92 -5.23
N PHE A 157 35.50 -3.69 -5.73
CA PHE A 157 34.86 -3.34 -6.99
C PHE A 157 35.83 -2.54 -7.85
N SER A 158 35.56 -2.53 -9.15
CA SER A 158 36.29 -1.72 -10.13
C SER A 158 35.31 -0.78 -10.84
N VAL A 159 35.87 0.27 -11.42
CA VAL A 159 35.18 1.14 -12.37
C VAL A 159 35.90 0.96 -13.69
N ASP A 160 35.17 0.54 -14.72
CA ASP A 160 35.69 0.42 -16.07
C ASP A 160 36.09 1.81 -16.57
N THR A 161 37.34 1.97 -17.01
CA THR A 161 37.90 3.27 -17.37
C THR A 161 37.42 3.79 -18.72
N GLN A 162 36.82 2.95 -19.56
CA GLN A 162 36.29 3.34 -20.87
C GLN A 162 34.80 3.70 -20.77
N THR A 163 34.03 2.96 -19.97
CA THR A 163 32.57 3.10 -19.90
C THR A 163 32.09 3.78 -18.61
N GLY A 164 32.94 3.85 -17.57
CA GLY A 164 32.57 4.34 -16.24
C GLY A 164 31.65 3.39 -15.46
N LEU A 165 31.37 2.19 -15.98
CA LEU A 165 30.50 1.22 -15.33
C LEU A 165 31.21 0.53 -14.16
N LYS A 166 30.48 0.33 -13.06
CA LYS A 166 30.98 -0.41 -11.90
C LYS A 166 30.88 -1.90 -12.15
N LYS A 167 31.86 -2.66 -11.63
CA LYS A 167 31.82 -4.12 -11.60
C LYS A 167 32.32 -4.64 -10.26
N ILE A 168 31.58 -5.57 -9.66
CA ILE A 168 32.01 -6.25 -8.44
C ILE A 168 33.05 -7.29 -8.83
N ILE A 169 34.21 -7.22 -8.18
CA ILE A 169 35.34 -8.13 -8.41
C ILE A 169 35.33 -9.24 -7.35
N LYS A 170 35.08 -8.87 -6.10
CA LYS A 170 35.05 -9.82 -4.98
C LYS A 170 34.08 -9.36 -3.89
N HIS A 171 33.32 -10.31 -3.36
CA HIS A 171 32.55 -10.14 -2.13
C HIS A 171 32.50 -11.47 -1.37
N GLU A 172 33.17 -11.55 -0.23
CA GLU A 172 33.18 -12.72 0.65
C GLU A 172 32.60 -12.33 2.02
N GLN A 173 31.68 -13.16 2.53
CA GLN A 173 30.97 -12.95 3.78
C GLN A 173 31.05 -14.20 4.64
N THR A 174 31.07 -14.01 5.96
CA THR A 174 30.91 -15.10 6.94
C THR A 174 29.56 -14.97 7.63
N LEU A 175 29.01 -16.09 8.11
CA LEU A 175 27.72 -16.07 8.81
C LEU A 175 27.79 -15.26 10.11
N GLU A 176 28.93 -15.32 10.80
CA GLU A 176 29.19 -14.60 12.05
C GLU A 176 29.32 -13.09 11.84
N GLY A 177 29.67 -12.65 10.62
CA GLY A 177 29.79 -11.24 10.24
C GLY A 177 28.44 -10.57 9.95
N LEU A 178 27.36 -11.34 9.83
CA LEU A 178 26.02 -10.80 9.53
C LEU A 178 25.44 -10.08 10.75
N ASP A 179 25.64 -8.76 10.80
CA ASP A 179 25.07 -7.88 11.83
C ASP A 179 24.43 -6.65 11.17
N ALA A 180 23.10 -6.53 11.29
CA ALA A 180 22.33 -5.43 10.73
C ALA A 180 22.77 -4.04 11.21
N ASN A 181 23.49 -3.95 12.34
CA ASN A 181 24.03 -2.69 12.88
C ASN A 181 25.41 -2.34 12.32
N LYS A 182 26.10 -3.28 11.69
CA LYS A 182 27.47 -3.13 11.17
C LYS A 182 27.52 -3.09 9.65
N VAL A 183 26.48 -2.57 9.01
CA VAL A 183 26.46 -2.38 7.56
C VAL A 183 27.41 -1.24 7.18
N LYS A 184 28.43 -1.53 6.37
CA LYS A 184 29.35 -0.54 5.79
C LYS A 184 28.86 0.04 4.47
N GLY A 185 28.07 -0.72 3.73
CA GLY A 185 27.49 -0.32 2.46
C GLY A 185 26.57 -1.38 1.90
N ALA A 186 26.04 -1.12 0.72
CA ALA A 186 25.27 -2.09 -0.04
C ALA A 186 25.48 -1.88 -1.53
N TYR A 187 25.25 -2.93 -2.30
CA TYR A 187 25.24 -2.85 -3.76
C TYR A 187 23.97 -3.51 -4.30
N ALA A 188 23.56 -3.07 -5.49
CA ALA A 188 22.54 -3.72 -6.31
C ALA A 188 23.13 -4.09 -7.67
N ILE A 189 22.70 -5.22 -8.19
CA ILE A 189 22.94 -5.66 -9.56
C ILE A 189 21.57 -5.81 -10.22
N LEU A 190 21.33 -5.01 -11.26
CA LEU A 190 20.17 -5.17 -12.13
C LEU A 190 20.64 -5.84 -13.42
N THR A 191 19.95 -6.91 -13.82
CA THR A 191 20.18 -7.55 -15.12
C THR A 191 18.96 -7.32 -15.99
N THR A 192 19.17 -6.81 -17.20
CA THR A 192 18.11 -6.57 -18.19
C THR A 192 17.92 -7.76 -19.11
N GLU A 193 16.78 -7.85 -19.80
CA GLU A 193 16.48 -8.95 -20.73
C GLU A 193 17.48 -9.04 -21.90
N ASP A 194 18.05 -7.92 -22.32
CA ASP A 194 19.11 -7.86 -23.34
C ASP A 194 20.53 -8.18 -22.82
N GLY A 195 20.64 -8.60 -21.55
CA GLY A 195 21.90 -9.06 -20.95
C GLY A 195 22.79 -7.98 -20.36
N ARG A 196 22.40 -6.70 -20.40
CA ARG A 196 23.16 -5.64 -19.71
C ARG A 196 23.09 -5.84 -18.19
N SER A 197 24.18 -5.48 -17.51
CA SER A 197 24.28 -5.52 -16.06
C SER A 197 24.61 -4.13 -15.53
N ILE A 198 23.77 -3.65 -14.61
CA ILE A 198 23.90 -2.35 -13.97
C ILE A 198 24.23 -2.58 -12.51
N VAL A 199 25.44 -2.20 -12.11
CA VAL A 199 25.90 -2.29 -10.73
C VAL A 199 25.84 -0.90 -10.10
N GLU A 200 25.07 -0.78 -9.02
CA GLU A 200 25.09 0.42 -8.18
C GLU A 200 25.61 0.08 -6.80
N ILE A 201 26.47 0.93 -6.25
CA ILE A 201 27.15 0.72 -4.97
C ILE A 201 26.98 2.00 -4.16
N MET A 202 26.57 1.85 -2.90
CA MET A 202 26.43 2.93 -1.94
C MET A 202 27.15 2.59 -0.65
N ASN A 203 27.92 3.52 -0.11
CA ASN A 203 28.39 3.40 1.27
C ASN A 203 27.25 3.73 2.25
N PHE A 204 27.41 3.33 3.50
CA PHE A 204 26.35 3.50 4.50
C PHE A 204 26.03 4.97 4.80
N THR A 205 26.99 5.88 4.63
CA THR A 205 26.76 7.33 4.75
C THR A 205 25.77 7.82 3.69
N GLN A 206 25.96 7.44 2.42
CA GLN A 206 25.04 7.78 1.33
C GLN A 206 23.65 7.17 1.55
N ILE A 207 23.60 5.95 2.09
CA ILE A 207 22.34 5.26 2.43
C ILE A 207 21.59 6.03 3.51
N LYS A 208 22.27 6.41 4.61
CA LYS A 208 21.67 7.22 5.68
C LYS A 208 21.18 8.56 5.16
N GLN A 209 21.93 9.23 4.28
CA GLN A 209 21.49 10.49 3.67
C GLN A 209 20.21 10.33 2.83
N ALA A 210 20.05 9.19 2.14
CA ALA A 210 18.80 8.88 1.45
C ALA A 210 17.63 8.69 2.43
N TRP A 211 17.86 8.02 3.56
CA TRP A 211 16.83 7.83 4.60
C TRP A 211 16.40 9.14 5.27
N MET A 212 17.31 10.11 5.37
CA MET A 212 17.02 11.46 5.90
C MET A 212 15.98 12.23 5.06
N GLN A 213 15.79 11.86 3.79
CA GLN A 213 14.76 12.48 2.93
C GLN A 213 13.35 11.93 3.21
N GLY A 214 13.23 10.82 3.93
CA GLY A 214 11.94 10.24 4.30
C GLY A 214 11.27 10.99 5.47
N ALA A 215 9.96 10.79 5.62
CA ALA A 215 9.18 11.48 6.66
C ALA A 215 9.71 11.26 8.09
N THR A 216 10.26 10.07 8.37
CA THR A 216 10.83 9.72 9.68
C THR A 216 12.33 10.00 9.79
N LYS A 217 12.96 10.55 8.75
CA LYS A 217 14.39 10.87 8.69
C LYS A 217 15.29 9.70 9.16
N GLY A 218 15.01 8.49 8.69
CA GLY A 218 15.72 7.27 9.12
C GLY A 218 15.44 6.80 10.55
N GLY A 219 14.49 7.41 11.26
CA GLY A 219 14.15 7.12 12.65
C GLY A 219 13.05 6.08 12.85
N SER A 220 12.49 5.50 11.78
CA SER A 220 11.42 4.49 11.92
C SER A 220 11.97 3.16 12.45
N PRO A 221 11.12 2.31 13.08
CA PRO A 221 11.52 0.98 13.53
C PRO A 221 12.15 0.14 12.41
N ALA A 222 11.68 0.28 11.17
CA ALA A 222 12.26 -0.43 10.03
C ALA A 222 13.73 -0.06 9.76
N HIS A 223 14.08 1.23 9.82
CA HIS A 223 15.46 1.68 9.62
C HIS A 223 16.38 1.32 10.80
N LYS A 224 15.83 1.26 12.02
CA LYS A 224 16.58 0.93 13.25
C LYS A 224 16.81 -0.57 13.41
N ASN A 225 15.78 -1.39 13.16
CA ASN A 225 15.80 -2.82 13.45
C ASN A 225 16.22 -3.65 12.23
N PHE A 226 16.04 -3.13 11.02
CA PHE A 226 16.30 -3.83 9.75
C PHE A 226 17.12 -2.96 8.80
N GLY A 227 18.21 -2.38 9.31
CA GLY A 227 19.03 -1.40 8.59
C GLY A 227 19.64 -1.96 7.29
N ASP A 228 19.98 -3.24 7.26
CA ASP A 228 20.47 -3.98 6.11
C ASP A 228 19.40 -4.17 5.02
N GLU A 229 18.18 -4.57 5.37
CA GLU A 229 17.06 -4.66 4.44
C GLU A 229 16.71 -3.29 3.85
N MET A 230 16.75 -2.25 4.68
CA MET A 230 16.53 -0.88 4.23
C MET A 230 17.66 -0.37 3.33
N ALA A 231 18.91 -0.79 3.58
CA ALA A 231 20.05 -0.49 2.72
C ALA A 231 19.88 -1.13 1.34
N LYS A 232 19.54 -2.43 1.28
CA LYS A 232 19.25 -3.16 0.04
C LYS A 232 18.15 -2.49 -0.77
N LYS A 233 17.02 -2.14 -0.15
CA LYS A 233 15.92 -1.41 -0.81
C LYS A 233 16.36 -0.06 -1.38
N THR A 234 17.23 0.65 -0.66
CA THR A 234 17.73 1.97 -1.06
C THR A 234 18.58 1.87 -2.31
N VAL A 235 19.52 0.93 -2.36
CA VAL A 235 20.42 0.77 -3.50
C VAL A 235 19.70 0.20 -4.73
N ILE A 236 18.77 -0.73 -4.57
CA ILE A 236 17.88 -1.20 -5.67
C ILE A 236 17.09 -0.03 -6.24
N GLY A 237 16.46 0.78 -5.37
CA GLY A 237 15.68 1.93 -5.81
C GLY A 237 16.51 2.94 -6.59
N ARG A 238 17.76 3.19 -6.18
CA ARG A 238 18.67 4.07 -6.92
C ARG A 238 19.05 3.49 -8.28
N ALA A 239 19.44 2.21 -8.34
CA ALA A 239 19.77 1.55 -9.60
C ALA A 239 18.59 1.58 -10.58
N CYS A 240 17.37 1.32 -10.10
CA CYS A 240 16.17 1.36 -10.94
C CYS A 240 15.88 2.77 -11.46
N LYS A 241 16.11 3.82 -10.66
CA LYS A 241 15.92 5.21 -11.11
C LYS A 241 16.85 5.60 -12.26
N ILE A 242 18.10 5.12 -12.23
CA ILE A 242 19.05 5.34 -13.33
C ILE A 242 18.50 4.72 -14.61
N LEU A 243 18.03 3.47 -14.55
CA LEU A 243 17.44 2.78 -15.70
C LEU A 243 16.18 3.45 -16.24
N ILE A 244 15.28 3.89 -15.37
CA ILE A 244 14.06 4.60 -15.79
C ILE A 244 14.40 5.96 -16.41
N GLY A 245 15.41 6.66 -15.88
CA GLY A 245 15.80 7.96 -16.41
C GLY A 245 16.49 7.90 -17.77
N MET A 246 17.02 6.74 -18.15
CA MET A 246 17.67 6.53 -19.46
C MET A 246 16.78 5.80 -20.48
N SER A 247 15.64 5.22 -20.06
CA SER A 247 14.70 4.60 -20.99
C SER A 247 14.02 5.66 -21.84
N ASP A 248 13.69 5.31 -23.07
CA ASP A 248 12.88 6.13 -23.96
C ASP A 248 11.39 5.76 -23.82
N ASP A 249 10.56 6.44 -24.62
CA ASP A 249 9.12 6.24 -24.65
C ASP A 249 8.71 5.14 -25.66
N SER A 250 9.64 4.25 -26.08
CA SER A 250 9.36 3.23 -27.11
C SER A 250 8.13 2.38 -26.77
N ALA A 251 7.98 2.05 -25.48
CA ALA A 251 6.85 1.30 -24.95
C ALA A 251 5.48 1.98 -25.16
N LEU A 252 5.43 3.29 -25.41
CA LEU A 252 4.18 3.98 -25.78
C LEU A 252 3.78 3.67 -27.22
N PHE A 253 4.76 3.49 -28.11
CA PHE A 253 4.57 3.33 -29.55
C PHE A 253 4.49 1.88 -30.02
N ASP A 254 4.94 0.91 -29.21
CA ASP A 254 4.85 -0.52 -29.54
C ASP A 254 3.38 -0.97 -29.64
N GLU A 255 2.91 -1.38 -30.82
CA GLU A 255 1.55 -1.94 -30.96
C GLU A 255 1.43 -3.23 -30.14
N PRO A 256 0.29 -3.47 -29.48
CA PRO A 256 0.09 -4.71 -28.74
C PRO A 256 0.23 -5.89 -29.70
N ASP A 257 1.17 -6.78 -29.42
CA ASP A 257 1.30 -8.05 -30.14
C ASP A 257 -0.01 -8.84 -29.91
N GLU A 258 -0.81 -9.02 -30.98
CA GLU A 258 -2.10 -9.72 -30.92
C GLU A 258 -1.98 -11.16 -30.37
N THR A 259 -0.76 -11.68 -30.25
CA THR A 259 -0.48 -13.02 -29.74
C THR A 259 -0.40 -13.11 -28.20
N GLU A 260 -0.33 -12.00 -27.47
CA GLU A 260 -0.32 -11.98 -25.98
C GLU A 260 -1.69 -11.62 -25.37
N THR A 261 -2.80 -12.08 -25.96
CA THR A 261 -4.08 -12.08 -25.24
C THR A 261 -3.98 -13.04 -24.05
N ASP A 262 -3.78 -12.48 -22.86
CA ASP A 262 -3.80 -13.18 -21.58
C ASP A 262 -5.11 -13.99 -21.45
N ILE A 263 -5.01 -15.30 -21.66
CA ILE A 263 -6.14 -16.26 -21.60
C ILE A 263 -6.89 -16.14 -20.26
N ALA A 264 -6.20 -15.67 -19.20
CA ALA A 264 -6.81 -15.43 -17.90
C ALA A 264 -7.76 -14.21 -17.87
N ALA A 265 -7.52 -13.18 -18.67
CA ALA A 265 -8.41 -12.02 -18.80
C ALA A 265 -9.70 -12.40 -19.54
N GLY A 266 -9.58 -13.18 -20.62
CA GLY A 266 -10.73 -13.74 -21.34
C GLY A 266 -11.59 -14.66 -20.47
N GLN A 267 -10.97 -15.53 -19.66
CA GLN A 267 -11.70 -16.41 -18.74
C GLN A 267 -12.43 -15.67 -17.62
N ARG A 268 -11.89 -14.54 -17.13
CA ARG A 268 -12.58 -13.69 -16.14
C ARG A 268 -13.78 -12.96 -16.73
N ALA A 269 -13.66 -12.45 -17.96
CA ALA A 269 -14.78 -11.81 -18.66
C ALA A 269 -15.94 -12.80 -18.90
N VAL A 270 -15.61 -14.01 -19.36
CA VAL A 270 -16.59 -15.09 -19.59
C VAL A 270 -17.25 -15.56 -18.28
N GLN A 271 -16.51 -15.63 -17.16
CA GLN A 271 -17.11 -15.97 -15.85
C GLN A 271 -18.03 -14.87 -15.30
N ILE A 272 -17.76 -13.60 -15.57
CA ILE A 272 -18.60 -12.48 -15.14
C ILE A 272 -19.92 -12.48 -15.92
N GLU A 273 -19.90 -12.75 -17.23
CA GLU A 273 -21.13 -12.85 -18.04
C GLU A 273 -21.97 -14.09 -17.69
N GLY A 274 -21.33 -15.21 -17.33
CA GLY A 274 -22.03 -16.46 -16.99
C GLY A 274 -22.69 -16.50 -15.60
N ALA A 275 -22.21 -15.71 -14.64
CA ALA A 275 -22.62 -15.81 -13.22
C ALA A 275 -23.47 -14.63 -12.70
N ALA A 276 -23.64 -13.55 -13.46
CA ALA A 276 -24.23 -12.32 -12.93
C ALA A 276 -25.75 -12.34 -12.69
N ASN A 277 -26.53 -13.33 -13.15
CA ASN A 277 -28.01 -13.26 -13.07
C ASN A 277 -28.74 -14.61 -12.85
N LYS A 278 -28.22 -15.55 -12.04
CA LYS A 278 -28.95 -16.83 -11.76
C LYS A 278 -28.98 -17.30 -10.31
N LYS A 279 -28.97 -16.40 -9.33
CA LYS A 279 -29.37 -16.77 -7.97
C LYS A 279 -30.26 -15.69 -7.35
N ARG A 280 -31.56 -15.93 -7.37
CA ARG A 280 -32.48 -15.24 -6.44
C ARG A 280 -32.10 -15.73 -5.04
N LEU A 281 -31.64 -14.82 -4.19
CA LEU A 281 -31.61 -15.10 -2.75
C LEU A 281 -33.07 -15.25 -2.32
N GLY A 282 -33.43 -16.44 -1.85
CA GLY A 282 -34.73 -16.67 -1.21
C GLY A 282 -34.84 -15.88 0.09
N ASP A 283 -36.08 -15.72 0.55
CA ASP A 283 -36.43 -14.92 1.72
C ASP A 283 -35.58 -15.27 2.94
N ILE A 284 -35.02 -14.23 3.57
CA ILE A 284 -34.29 -14.34 4.82
C ILE A 284 -35.34 -14.56 5.91
N GLU A 285 -35.50 -15.79 6.37
CA GLU A 285 -36.21 -16.05 7.62
C GLU A 285 -35.39 -15.51 8.79
N ASP A 286 -36.04 -14.68 9.62
CA ASP A 286 -35.45 -14.06 10.80
C ASP A 286 -34.77 -15.09 11.71
N ALA A 287 -33.47 -14.96 11.88
CA ALA A 287 -32.72 -15.70 12.88
C ALA A 287 -33.23 -15.31 14.28
N LYS A 288 -33.91 -16.24 14.97
CA LYS A 288 -34.21 -16.11 16.39
C LYS A 288 -32.91 -16.20 17.19
N PHE A 289 -32.56 -15.12 17.87
CA PHE A 289 -31.50 -15.10 18.86
C PHE A 289 -32.03 -15.67 20.18
N GLU A 290 -31.47 -16.78 20.66
CA GLU A 290 -31.58 -17.15 22.07
C GLU A 290 -30.55 -16.37 22.89
N GLU A 291 -31.05 -15.61 23.84
CA GLU A 291 -30.29 -14.73 24.72
C GLU A 291 -29.66 -15.56 25.85
N VAL A 292 -28.38 -15.94 25.71
CA VAL A 292 -27.62 -16.54 26.81
C VAL A 292 -27.18 -15.44 27.79
N LYS A 293 -27.86 -15.38 28.93
CA LYS A 293 -27.50 -14.49 30.06
C LYS A 293 -26.10 -14.83 30.61
N PRO A 294 -25.27 -13.82 30.92
CA PRO A 294 -23.95 -14.04 31.51
C PRO A 294 -24.06 -14.31 33.01
N THR A 295 -23.53 -15.44 33.48
CA THR A 295 -23.33 -15.72 34.91
C THR A 295 -21.94 -15.27 35.33
N ALA A 296 -21.88 -14.41 36.34
CA ALA A 296 -20.65 -13.86 36.93
C ALA A 296 -19.81 -14.92 37.69
N PRO A 297 -18.50 -14.68 37.92
CA PRO A 297 -17.55 -15.68 38.42
C PRO A 297 -17.37 -15.69 39.94
N THR A 298 -17.01 -16.84 40.50
CA THR A 298 -16.48 -17.00 41.88
C THR A 298 -15.54 -18.23 41.95
N PRO A 299 -14.63 -18.34 42.95
CA PRO A 299 -13.19 -18.41 42.70
C PRO A 299 -12.49 -19.74 43.05
N ALA A 300 -11.33 -19.93 42.40
CA ALA A 300 -10.09 -20.64 42.76
C ALA A 300 -10.10 -21.89 43.67
N THR A 301 -9.52 -22.99 43.14
CA THR A 301 -8.55 -23.81 43.90
C THR A 301 -7.40 -24.26 43.00
N THR A 302 -6.19 -23.88 43.41
CA THR A 302 -4.85 -24.29 42.94
C THR A 302 -4.61 -25.80 42.97
N GLN A 303 -4.06 -26.38 41.89
CA GLN A 303 -3.14 -27.51 41.95
C GLN A 303 -2.04 -27.39 40.88
N GLN A 304 -0.78 -27.48 41.35
CA GLN A 304 0.46 -27.45 40.57
C GLN A 304 0.62 -28.72 39.71
N PRO A 305 1.21 -28.64 38.50
CA PRO A 305 1.78 -29.81 37.84
C PRO A 305 3.22 -30.07 38.29
N LYS A 306 3.44 -31.31 38.75
CA LYS A 306 4.72 -31.94 39.06
C LYS A 306 5.67 -31.96 37.86
N VAL A 307 6.94 -31.72 38.18
CA VAL A 307 8.14 -32.03 37.38
C VAL A 307 8.29 -33.55 37.26
N THR A 308 8.50 -34.05 36.05
CA THR A 308 9.14 -35.35 35.82
C THR A 308 10.25 -35.19 34.80
N ASN A 309 11.47 -35.42 35.28
CA ASN A 309 12.69 -35.63 34.51
C ASN A 309 12.55 -36.90 33.67
N ASP A 310 12.99 -36.86 32.41
CA ASP A 310 13.42 -38.04 31.67
C ASP A 310 14.78 -37.75 31.03
N ALA A 311 15.73 -38.65 31.29
CA ALA A 311 17.01 -38.82 30.63
C ALA A 311 17.31 -40.32 30.59
N PRO A 312 18.29 -40.78 29.79
CA PRO A 312 18.48 -40.64 28.35
C PRO A 312 18.40 -42.02 27.65
N LEU A 313 18.44 -42.09 26.31
CA LEU A 313 18.56 -43.36 25.57
C LEU A 313 19.93 -43.52 24.89
N PRO A 314 20.42 -44.76 24.71
CA PRO A 314 21.85 -45.06 24.57
C PRO A 314 22.30 -45.37 23.13
N TYR A 315 23.62 -45.23 22.94
CA TYR A 315 24.51 -45.59 21.82
C TYR A 315 24.32 -44.89 20.47
#